data_AF-A0A975CBM6-F1
#
_entry.id   AF-A0A975CBM6-F1
#
_cell.length_a   1.000
_cell.length_b   1.000
_cell.length_c   1.000
_cell.angle_alpha   90.00
_cell.angle_beta   90.00
_cell.angle_gamma   90.00
#
_symmetry.space_group_name_H-M   'P 1'
#
loop_
_entity.id
_entity.type
_entity.pdbx_description
1 polymer ?
#
loop_
_entity_poly.entity_id
_entity_poly.type
_entity_poly.pdbx_seq_one_letter_code
_entity_poly.pdbx_strand_id
1 'polypeptide(L)'
;MAKYSDEFKAMIVCEYLTGRLGYDALTKKYDVKSTGQLRAWVSAYQKYGVEGIIRKKNHEVYSVQFKLDVLSFMKRTGASRAETALHFGLTNPPLISSWKKRFLEGGAESLDNPKGRPAMPEKAKNVKKVQKPAQQDEMTREQELERENELLRLEVAYLKKLRAFQMDPDGYLEKPKQRYHSNSKKNSD
;
A
#
# COMPACT_ATOMS: atom_id res chain seq x y z
N MET A 1 16.37 19.18 2.87
CA MET A 1 17.56 18.77 2.10
C MET A 1 18.31 17.66 2.85
N ALA A 2 18.97 16.73 2.16
CA ALA A 2 19.84 15.76 2.83
C ALA A 2 21.13 16.47 3.25
N LYS A 3 21.57 16.30 4.50
CA LYS A 3 22.78 16.96 5.01
C LYS A 3 24.06 16.42 4.35
N TYR A 4 24.04 15.14 3.97
CA TYR A 4 25.18 14.42 3.42
C TYR A 4 24.79 13.84 2.06
N SER A 5 25.62 14.09 1.04
CA SER A 5 25.44 13.51 -0.30
C SER A 5 25.74 12.01 -0.29
N ASP A 6 25.23 11.28 -1.27
CA ASP A 6 25.45 9.84 -1.37
C ASP A 6 26.92 9.51 -1.65
N GLU A 7 27.60 10.34 -2.46
CA GLU A 7 29.05 10.27 -2.71
C GLU A 7 29.86 10.45 -1.42
N PHE A 8 29.49 11.42 -0.58
CA PHE A 8 30.17 11.66 0.70
C PHE A 8 30.05 10.46 1.64
N LYS A 9 28.85 9.84 1.72
CA LYS A 9 28.67 8.63 2.52
C LYS A 9 29.55 7.48 2.00
N ALA A 10 29.59 7.28 0.68
CA ALA A 10 30.40 6.24 0.07
C ALA A 10 31.89 6.44 0.36
N MET A 11 32.39 7.67 0.24
CA MET A 11 33.78 8.03 0.53
C MET A 11 34.16 7.69 1.98
N ILE A 12 33.36 8.10 2.97
CA ILE A 12 33.67 7.82 4.39
C ILE A 12 33.58 6.32 4.69
N VAL A 13 32.59 5.61 4.14
CA VAL A 13 32.48 4.16 4.34
C VAL A 13 33.68 3.42 3.73
N CYS A 14 34.11 3.80 2.52
CA CYS A 14 35.33 3.27 1.92
C CYS A 14 36.55 3.54 2.80
N GLU A 15 36.71 4.74 3.32
CA GLU A 15 37.84 5.07 4.20
C GLU A 15 37.84 4.24 5.49
N TYR A 16 36.66 4.03 6.09
CA TYR A 16 36.51 3.12 7.22
C TYR A 16 36.93 1.68 6.87
N LEU A 17 36.46 1.16 5.73
CA LEU A 17 36.76 -0.20 5.29
C LEU A 17 38.24 -0.40 4.91
N THR A 18 38.93 0.65 4.45
CA THR A 18 40.38 0.60 4.23
C THR A 18 41.21 0.52 5.52
N GLY A 19 40.57 0.59 6.70
CA GLY A 19 41.21 0.36 7.99
C GLY A 19 42.07 1.52 8.50
N ARG A 20 42.00 2.71 7.88
CA ARG A 20 42.86 3.85 8.23
C ARG A 20 42.45 4.53 9.54
N LEU A 21 41.16 4.56 9.86
CA LEU A 21 40.61 5.34 10.97
C LEU A 21 39.37 4.64 11.57
N GLY A 22 39.24 4.68 12.89
CA GLY A 22 38.04 4.23 13.60
C GLY A 22 36.87 5.21 13.48
N TYR A 23 35.67 4.80 13.92
CA TYR A 23 34.45 5.60 13.84
C TYR A 23 34.61 7.01 14.42
N ASP A 24 35.17 7.12 15.63
CA ASP A 24 35.31 8.41 16.32
C ASP A 24 36.25 9.36 15.57
N ALA A 25 37.36 8.84 15.05
CA ALA A 25 38.32 9.62 14.29
C ALA A 25 37.73 10.12 12.97
N LEU A 26 36.96 9.28 12.27
CA LEU A 26 36.25 9.68 11.05
C LEU A 26 35.18 10.74 11.33
N THR A 27 34.43 10.61 12.43
CA THR A 27 33.43 11.63 12.79
C THR A 27 34.05 12.99 13.07
N LYS A 28 35.22 13.03 13.72
CA LYS A 28 35.97 14.27 13.97
C LYS A 28 36.56 14.85 12.69
N LYS A 29 37.13 14.01 11.82
CA LYS A 29 37.74 14.42 10.55
C LYS A 29 36.72 15.06 9.60
N TYR A 30 35.51 14.50 9.54
CA TYR A 30 34.48 14.90 8.58
C TYR A 30 33.29 15.67 9.19
N ASP A 31 33.40 16.09 10.46
CA ASP A 31 32.33 16.76 11.20
C ASP A 31 30.96 16.04 11.11
N VAL A 32 31.00 14.71 11.26
CA VAL A 32 29.79 13.88 11.30
C VAL A 32 29.26 13.88 12.72
N LYS A 33 28.05 14.41 12.90
CA LYS A 33 27.44 14.64 14.23
C LYS A 33 27.26 13.39 15.09
N SER A 34 27.22 12.20 14.49
CA SER A 34 26.93 10.96 15.21
C SER A 34 27.74 9.79 14.69
N THR A 35 28.49 9.14 15.59
CA THR A 35 29.18 7.87 15.35
C THR A 35 28.20 6.75 15.02
N GLY A 36 27.00 6.77 15.63
CA GLY A 36 25.91 5.84 15.33
C GLY A 36 25.41 5.97 13.88
N GLN A 37 25.37 7.19 13.33
CA GLN A 37 25.00 7.40 11.92
C GLN A 37 26.05 6.78 10.98
N LEU A 38 27.33 6.95 11.29
CA LEU A 38 28.40 6.34 10.51
C LEU A 38 28.36 4.81 10.59
N ARG A 39 28.14 4.24 11.78
CA ARG A 39 27.97 2.79 11.95
C ARG A 39 26.80 2.27 11.11
N ALA A 40 25.67 2.99 11.08
CA ALA A 40 24.53 2.62 10.25
C ALA A 40 24.87 2.61 8.75
N TRP A 41 25.64 3.59 8.25
CA TRP A 41 26.10 3.59 6.85
C TRP A 41 27.01 2.42 6.53
N VAL A 42 27.96 2.12 7.43
CA VAL A 42 28.87 0.97 7.25
C VAL A 42 28.10 -0.34 7.25
N SER A 43 27.18 -0.56 8.20
CA SER A 43 26.39 -1.79 8.26
C SER A 43 25.46 -1.94 7.05
N ALA A 44 24.85 -0.84 6.58
CA ALA A 44 24.04 -0.86 5.37
C ALA A 44 24.88 -1.19 4.13
N TYR A 45 26.09 -0.64 4.02
CA TYR A 45 27.01 -0.94 2.94
C TYR A 45 27.52 -2.38 2.96
N GLN A 46 27.88 -2.91 4.13
CA GLN A 46 28.33 -4.30 4.25
C GLN A 46 27.26 -5.30 3.81
N LYS A 47 25.98 -4.98 4.02
CA LYS A 47 24.87 -5.88 3.67
C LYS A 47 24.34 -5.69 2.25
N TYR A 48 24.23 -4.46 1.77
CA TYR A 48 23.56 -4.12 0.52
C TYR A 48 24.47 -3.41 -0.49
N GLY A 49 25.77 -3.27 -0.19
CA GLY A 49 26.71 -2.51 -1.00
C GLY A 49 26.32 -1.02 -1.10
N VAL A 50 26.63 -0.43 -2.26
CA VAL A 50 26.39 1.00 -2.51
C VAL A 50 24.90 1.35 -2.41
N GLU A 51 24.00 0.44 -2.80
CA GLU A 51 22.55 0.65 -2.75
C GLU A 51 22.03 0.88 -1.32
N GLY A 52 22.70 0.31 -0.31
CA GLY A 52 22.31 0.47 1.09
C GLY A 52 22.50 1.88 1.65
N ILE A 53 23.39 2.67 1.05
CA ILE A 53 23.73 4.04 1.49
C ILE A 53 23.13 5.13 0.59
N ILE A 54 22.77 4.75 -0.64
CA ILE A 54 22.09 5.63 -1.60
C ILE A 54 20.70 6.01 -1.07
N ARG A 55 20.36 7.28 -1.24
CA ARG A 55 19.04 7.76 -0.88
C ARG A 55 18.00 7.28 -1.89
N LYS A 56 17.00 6.54 -1.43
CA LYS A 56 15.80 6.28 -2.23
C LYS A 56 15.06 7.60 -2.52
N LYS A 57 14.87 7.91 -3.80
CA LYS A 57 14.19 9.14 -4.26
C LYS A 57 12.67 9.00 -4.22
N ASN A 58 12.16 7.77 -4.33
CA ASN A 58 10.73 7.48 -4.38
C ASN A 58 10.21 7.02 -3.02
N HIS A 59 8.94 7.32 -2.75
CA HIS A 59 8.25 6.81 -1.58
C HIS A 59 7.85 5.35 -1.85
N GLU A 60 8.50 4.41 -1.15
CA GLU A 60 8.10 3.01 -1.21
C GLU A 60 6.77 2.82 -0.49
N VAL A 61 5.79 2.27 -1.22
CA VAL A 61 4.52 1.84 -0.65
C VAL A 61 4.69 0.39 -0.22
N TYR A 62 4.60 0.15 1.09
CA TYR A 62 4.68 -1.19 1.65
C TYR A 62 3.28 -1.76 1.87
N SER A 63 3.07 -3.01 1.46
CA SER A 63 1.83 -3.74 1.71
C SER A 63 1.58 -3.94 3.20
N VAL A 64 0.32 -4.14 3.59
CA VAL A 64 -0.05 -4.46 4.97
C VAL A 64 0.67 -5.72 5.44
N GLN A 65 0.70 -6.74 4.58
CA GLN A 65 1.37 -8.01 4.89
C GLN A 65 2.84 -7.81 5.23
N PHE A 66 3.57 -7.05 4.40
CA PHE A 66 4.98 -6.76 4.67
C PHE A 66 5.17 -6.03 6.00
N LYS A 67 4.31 -5.05 6.31
CA LYS A 67 4.36 -4.33 7.60
C LYS A 67 4.14 -5.28 8.78
N LEU A 68 3.21 -6.23 8.65
CA LEU A 68 2.96 -7.26 9.67
C LEU A 68 4.15 -8.20 9.83
N ASP A 69 4.78 -8.62 8.74
CA ASP A 69 5.96 -9.50 8.77
C ASP A 69 7.15 -8.82 9.46
N VAL A 70 7.35 -7.52 9.21
CA VAL A 70 8.38 -6.71 9.88
C VAL A 70 8.13 -6.65 11.39
N LEU A 71 6.88 -6.39 11.79
CA LEU A 71 6.50 -6.30 13.21
C LEU A 71 6.54 -7.65 13.92
N SER A 72 6.12 -8.73 13.25
CA SER A 72 6.14 -10.09 13.79
C SER A 72 7.57 -10.59 13.97
N PHE A 73 8.44 -10.32 13.00
CA PHE A 73 9.87 -10.59 13.10
C PHE A 73 10.46 -9.90 14.33
N MET A 74 10.22 -8.60 14.49
CA MET A 74 10.74 -7.83 15.63
C MET A 74 10.22 -8.36 16.97
N LYS A 75 8.95 -8.80 17.03
CA LYS A 75 8.37 -9.42 18.24
C LYS A 75 8.99 -10.78 18.55
N ARG A 76 9.26 -11.60 17.53
CA ARG A 76 9.82 -12.95 17.69
C ARG A 76 11.29 -12.95 18.07
N THR A 77 12.09 -12.09 17.44
CA THR A 77 13.55 -12.07 17.62
C THR A 77 14.00 -11.11 18.71
N GLY A 78 13.17 -10.14 19.10
CA GLY A 78 13.58 -9.06 19.99
C GLY A 78 14.55 -8.08 19.35
N ALA A 79 14.77 -8.16 18.03
CA ALA A 79 15.70 -7.31 17.31
C ALA A 79 15.36 -5.82 17.47
N SER A 80 16.39 -4.98 17.51
CA SER A 80 16.20 -3.53 17.51
C SER A 80 15.57 -3.06 16.20
N ARG A 81 15.05 -1.82 16.20
CA ARG A 81 14.47 -1.22 14.99
C ARG A 81 15.51 -1.07 13.89
N ALA A 82 16.76 -0.77 14.26
CA ALA A 82 17.86 -0.63 13.32
C ALA A 82 18.24 -1.99 12.69
N GLU A 83 18.33 -3.04 13.50
CA GLU A 83 18.61 -4.39 13.00
C GLU A 83 17.45 -4.94 12.16
N THR A 84 16.21 -4.70 12.57
CA THR A 84 15.03 -5.08 11.79
C THR A 84 15.00 -4.33 10.46
N ALA A 85 15.26 -3.02 10.48
CA ALA A 85 15.34 -2.23 9.26
C ALA A 85 16.45 -2.76 8.32
N LEU A 86 17.62 -3.07 8.89
CA LEU A 86 18.71 -3.70 8.16
C LEU A 86 18.36 -5.11 7.70
N HIS A 87 17.50 -5.87 8.39
CA HIS A 87 17.03 -7.19 7.96
C HIS A 87 16.19 -7.09 6.68
N PHE A 88 15.23 -6.16 6.66
CA PHE A 88 14.24 -5.98 5.60
C PHE A 88 14.61 -4.93 4.52
N GLY A 89 15.83 -4.38 4.55
CA GLY A 89 16.29 -3.39 3.58
C GLY A 89 15.60 -2.02 3.71
N LEU A 90 15.08 -1.71 4.89
CA LEU A 90 14.42 -0.44 5.17
C LEU A 90 15.46 0.63 5.49
N THR A 91 15.47 1.70 4.70
CA THR A 91 16.39 2.83 4.90
C THR A 91 16.03 3.70 6.12
N ASN A 92 14.77 3.62 6.59
CA ASN A 92 14.24 4.49 7.64
C ASN A 92 13.75 3.69 8.86
N PRO A 93 14.61 3.41 9.86
CA PRO A 93 14.20 2.69 11.07
C PRO A 93 13.03 3.34 11.86
N PRO A 94 12.93 4.68 11.98
CA PRO A 94 11.74 5.34 12.54
C PRO A 94 10.40 4.96 11.90
N LEU A 95 10.38 4.51 10.64
CA LEU A 95 9.17 4.04 9.97
C LEU A 95 8.54 2.84 10.70
N ILE A 96 9.36 1.92 11.19
CA ILE A 96 8.93 0.73 11.95
C ILE A 96 8.23 1.16 13.25
N SER A 97 8.73 2.19 13.92
CA SER A 97 8.09 2.74 15.13
C SER A 97 6.69 3.27 14.82
N SER A 98 6.51 3.91 13.66
CA SER A 98 5.20 4.41 13.25
C SER A 98 4.20 3.29 12.93
N TRP A 99 4.66 2.20 12.30
CA TRP A 99 3.84 1.00 12.06
C TRP A 99 3.47 0.31 13.36
N LYS A 100 4.44 0.16 14.28
CA LYS A 100 4.19 -0.41 15.61
C LYS A 100 3.12 0.38 16.36
N LYS A 101 3.21 1.71 16.35
CA LYS A 101 2.23 2.58 17.00
C LYS A 101 0.83 2.38 16.42
N ARG A 102 0.69 2.42 15.08
CA ARG A 102 -0.59 2.19 14.40
C ARG A 102 -1.18 0.84 14.74
N PHE A 103 -0.37 -0.22 14.65
CA PHE A 103 -0.80 -1.57 14.98
C PHE A 103 -1.32 -1.70 16.42
N LEU A 104 -0.73 -1.00 17.38
CA LEU A 104 -1.21 -0.97 18.76
C LEU A 104 -2.52 -0.18 18.92
N GLU A 105 -2.75 0.86 18.12
CA GLU A 105 -3.94 1.72 18.19
C GLU A 105 -5.16 1.14 17.47
N GLY A 106 -4.97 0.42 16.36
CA GLY A 106 -6.08 -0.07 15.53
C GLY A 106 -5.81 -1.38 14.79
N GLY A 107 -4.92 -2.22 15.30
CA GLY A 107 -4.67 -3.56 14.78
C GLY A 107 -4.16 -3.57 13.33
N ALA A 108 -4.40 -4.68 12.61
CA ALA A 108 -3.92 -4.86 11.25
C ALA A 108 -4.59 -3.90 10.24
N GLU A 109 -5.86 -3.56 10.43
CA GLU A 109 -6.62 -2.66 9.55
C GLU A 109 -6.03 -1.24 9.54
N SER A 110 -5.53 -0.78 10.69
CA SER A 110 -4.88 0.54 10.81
C SER A 110 -3.56 0.69 10.02
N LEU A 111 -2.95 -0.42 9.59
CA LEU A 111 -1.70 -0.41 8.83
C LEU A 111 -1.93 -0.06 7.35
N ASP A 112 -3.14 -0.26 6.84
CA ASP A 112 -3.50 0.03 5.44
C ASP A 112 -3.80 1.52 5.21
N ASN A 113 -4.20 2.22 6.28
CA ASN A 113 -4.68 3.59 6.14
C ASN A 113 -3.64 4.51 5.49
N PRO A 114 -3.94 5.05 4.28
CA PRO A 114 -3.03 5.94 3.58
C PRO A 114 -2.76 7.16 4.46
N LYS A 115 -1.48 7.52 4.57
CA LYS A 115 -1.07 8.67 5.36
C LYS A 115 -1.49 9.93 4.61
N GLY A 116 -2.64 10.49 4.98
CA GLY A 116 -3.22 11.69 4.39
C GLY A 116 -4.19 12.36 5.36
N ARG A 117 -4.48 13.64 5.10
CA ARG A 117 -5.61 14.32 5.74
C ARG A 117 -6.87 13.52 5.36
N PRO A 118 -7.77 13.16 6.29
CA PRO A 118 -9.10 12.74 5.88
C PRO A 118 -9.64 13.79 4.92
N ALA A 119 -10.36 13.36 3.87
CA ALA A 119 -11.01 14.29 2.96
C ALA A 119 -11.74 15.33 3.82
N MET A 120 -11.39 16.60 3.63
CA MET A 120 -12.02 17.68 4.37
C MET A 120 -13.53 17.56 4.09
N PRO A 121 -14.41 17.48 5.10
CA PRO A 121 -15.83 17.59 4.82
C PRO A 121 -16.01 18.90 4.07
N GLU A 122 -16.58 18.84 2.87
CA GLU A 122 -16.63 19.93 1.91
C GLU A 122 -17.59 21.01 2.44
N LYS A 123 -17.17 21.75 3.46
CA LYS A 123 -17.87 22.91 3.98
C LYS A 123 -17.09 24.16 3.59
N ALA A 124 -17.67 24.82 2.60
CA ALA A 124 -17.56 26.24 2.28
C ALA A 124 -16.23 26.74 1.70
N LYS A 125 -16.12 26.69 0.35
CA LYS A 125 -15.53 27.79 -0.44
C LYS A 125 -16.34 28.07 -1.71
N ASN A 126 -17.26 29.02 -1.56
CA ASN A 126 -17.68 30.08 -2.49
C ASN A 126 -18.14 29.75 -3.94
N VAL A 127 -19.48 29.80 -4.10
CA VAL A 127 -20.23 30.81 -4.89
C VAL A 127 -19.80 31.03 -6.35
N LYS A 128 -20.46 30.27 -7.26
CA LYS A 128 -21.27 30.76 -8.41
C LYS A 128 -21.44 29.63 -9.42
N LYS A 129 -22.54 28.89 -9.33
CA LYS A 129 -23.24 28.33 -10.50
C LYS A 129 -24.58 27.76 -10.04
N VAL A 130 -25.64 28.46 -10.45
CA VAL A 130 -27.01 28.02 -10.69
C VAL A 130 -27.55 26.95 -9.73
N GLN A 131 -28.39 27.40 -8.80
CA GLN A 131 -29.19 26.56 -7.93
C GLN A 131 -30.12 25.66 -8.78
N LYS A 132 -29.82 24.36 -8.82
CA LYS A 132 -30.84 23.31 -8.74
C LYS A 132 -30.74 22.73 -7.33
N PRO A 133 -31.83 22.62 -6.56
CA PRO A 133 -31.77 21.99 -5.25
C PRO A 133 -31.65 20.48 -5.45
N ALA A 134 -30.42 19.95 -5.37
CA ALA A 134 -30.20 18.51 -5.16
C ALA A 134 -30.35 18.27 -3.66
N GLN A 135 -31.46 17.66 -3.30
CA GLN A 135 -31.75 17.17 -1.98
C GLN A 135 -30.65 16.18 -1.58
N GLN A 136 -30.35 16.18 -0.29
CA GLN A 136 -29.51 15.19 0.34
C GLN A 136 -30.26 13.87 0.21
N ASP A 137 -29.89 13.02 -0.73
CA ASP A 137 -30.44 11.66 -0.83
C ASP A 137 -29.82 10.82 0.30
N GLU A 138 -30.29 11.03 1.53
CA GLU A 138 -30.52 9.88 2.40
C GLU A 138 -31.45 8.96 1.58
N MET A 139 -30.94 7.79 1.18
CA MET A 139 -31.73 6.80 0.48
C MET A 139 -33.04 6.64 1.24
N THR A 140 -34.16 6.98 0.60
CA THR A 140 -35.45 6.79 1.26
C THR A 140 -35.59 5.30 1.55
N ARG A 141 -36.15 4.92 2.70
CA ARG A 141 -36.34 3.51 3.10
C ARG A 141 -36.87 2.62 1.95
N GLU A 142 -37.68 3.18 1.07
CA GLU A 142 -38.20 2.52 -0.13
C GLU A 142 -37.12 2.15 -1.16
N GLN A 143 -36.14 3.03 -1.40
CA GLN A 143 -35.04 2.78 -2.33
C GLN A 143 -34.04 1.74 -1.77
N GLU A 144 -33.85 1.71 -0.44
CA GLU A 144 -33.09 0.64 0.22
C GLU A 144 -33.80 -0.72 0.05
N LEU A 145 -35.11 -0.75 0.29
CA LEU A 145 -35.94 -1.94 0.11
C LEU A 145 -36.00 -2.40 -1.35
N GLU A 146 -35.95 -1.49 -2.32
CA GLU A 146 -35.85 -1.82 -3.75
C GLU A 146 -34.52 -2.49 -4.07
N ARG A 147 -33.42 -1.94 -3.56
CA ARG A 147 -32.08 -2.51 -3.75
C ARG A 147 -31.96 -3.88 -3.10
N GLU A 148 -32.51 -4.06 -1.89
CA GLU A 148 -32.59 -5.35 -1.23
C GLU A 148 -33.45 -6.34 -2.01
N ASN A 149 -34.60 -5.91 -2.56
CA ASN A 149 -35.44 -6.75 -3.42
C ASN A 149 -34.70 -7.19 -4.69
N GLU A 150 -33.92 -6.31 -5.32
CA GLU A 150 -33.12 -6.66 -6.48
C GLU A 150 -32.06 -7.72 -6.15
N LEU A 151 -31.37 -7.56 -5.02
CA LEU A 151 -30.40 -8.55 -4.54
C LEU A 151 -31.06 -9.90 -4.24
N LEU A 152 -32.20 -9.90 -3.55
CA LEU A 152 -32.97 -11.11 -3.25
C LEU A 152 -33.48 -11.79 -4.53
N ARG A 153 -33.90 -11.02 -5.54
CA ARG A 153 -34.30 -11.57 -6.85
C ARG A 153 -33.14 -12.24 -7.56
N LEU A 154 -31.94 -11.66 -7.50
CA LEU A 154 -30.73 -12.26 -8.06
C LEU A 154 -30.36 -13.56 -7.33
N GLU A 155 -30.42 -13.58 -6.01
CA GLU A 155 -30.16 -14.77 -5.21
C GLU A 155 -31.17 -15.90 -5.52
N VAL A 156 -32.47 -15.59 -5.55
CA VAL A 156 -33.50 -16.56 -5.92
C VAL A 156 -33.30 -17.08 -7.35
N ALA A 157 -32.94 -16.20 -8.30
CA ALA A 157 -32.63 -16.63 -9.66
C ALA A 157 -31.43 -17.58 -9.70
N TYR A 158 -30.37 -17.29 -8.93
CA TYR A 158 -29.20 -18.14 -8.81
C TYR A 158 -29.53 -19.51 -8.18
N LEU A 159 -30.33 -19.53 -7.10
CA LEU A 159 -30.75 -20.77 -6.46
C LEU A 159 -31.66 -21.63 -7.37
N LYS A 160 -32.55 -21.00 -8.15
CA LYS A 160 -33.35 -21.70 -9.16
C LYS A 160 -32.48 -22.30 -10.26
N LYS A 161 -31.47 -21.55 -10.73
CA LYS A 161 -30.46 -22.01 -11.67
C LYS A 161 -29.68 -23.21 -11.13
N LEU A 162 -29.26 -23.15 -9.86
CA LEU A 162 -28.55 -24.23 -9.19
C LEU A 162 -29.42 -25.48 -8.98
N ARG A 163 -30.70 -25.30 -8.61
CA ARG A 163 -31.66 -26.41 -8.50
C ARG A 163 -31.94 -27.06 -9.85
N ALA A 164 -32.10 -26.27 -10.91
CA ALA A 164 -32.30 -26.77 -12.26
C ALA A 164 -31.08 -27.58 -12.74
N PHE A 165 -29.86 -27.11 -12.45
CA PHE A 165 -28.63 -27.86 -12.70
C PHE A 165 -28.57 -29.20 -11.95
N GLN A 166 -29.05 -29.25 -10.70
CA GLN A 166 -29.10 -30.49 -9.92
C GLN A 166 -30.16 -31.48 -10.42
N MET A 167 -31.29 -30.99 -10.94
CA MET A 167 -32.39 -31.83 -11.44
C MET A 167 -32.13 -32.38 -12.84
N ASP A 168 -31.48 -31.62 -13.71
CA ASP A 168 -31.17 -32.03 -15.09
C ASP A 168 -29.80 -31.48 -15.53
N PRO A 169 -28.70 -32.19 -15.20
CA PRO A 169 -27.34 -31.71 -15.44
C PRO A 169 -27.01 -31.56 -16.93
N ASP A 170 -27.56 -32.46 -17.76
CA ASP A 170 -27.26 -32.54 -19.20
C ASP A 170 -28.00 -31.45 -19.99
N GLY A 171 -29.27 -31.16 -19.67
CA GLY A 171 -30.04 -30.07 -20.29
C GLY A 171 -29.53 -28.66 -19.94
N TYR A 172 -28.85 -28.51 -18.80
CA TYR A 172 -28.31 -27.22 -18.33
C TYR A 172 -27.03 -26.79 -19.08
N LEU A 173 -26.31 -27.74 -19.65
CA LEU A 173 -25.09 -27.51 -20.44
C LEU A 173 -25.39 -27.20 -21.92
N GLU A 174 -26.61 -27.46 -22.39
CA GLU A 174 -27.05 -27.03 -23.72
C GLU A 174 -27.25 -25.50 -23.75
N LYS A 175 -26.17 -24.78 -24.03
CA LYS A 175 -26.22 -23.33 -24.31
C LYS A 175 -27.25 -23.07 -25.42
N PRO A 176 -28.11 -22.03 -25.30
CA PRO A 176 -28.95 -21.63 -26.41
C PRO A 176 -28.05 -21.20 -27.58
N LYS A 177 -28.10 -21.97 -28.68
CA LYS A 177 -27.45 -21.62 -29.95
C LYS A 177 -27.93 -20.21 -30.34
N GLN A 178 -27.06 -19.21 -30.21
CA GLN A 178 -27.33 -17.87 -30.72
C GLN A 178 -27.58 -17.99 -32.23
N ARG A 179 -28.85 -17.88 -32.65
CA ARG A 179 -29.19 -17.69 -34.05
C ARG A 179 -28.78 -16.27 -34.42
N TYR A 180 -27.60 -16.12 -35.01
CA TYR A 180 -27.21 -14.88 -35.67
C TYR A 180 -28.18 -14.66 -36.85
N HIS A 181 -29.00 -13.61 -36.78
CA HIS A 181 -29.80 -13.17 -37.91
C HIS A 181 -28.92 -12.23 -38.77
N SER A 182 -28.39 -12.73 -39.88
CA SER A 182 -27.71 -11.89 -40.87
C SER A 182 -28.74 -11.06 -41.63
N ASN A 183 -28.80 -9.75 -41.36
CA ASN A 183 -29.55 -8.79 -42.18
C ASN A 183 -28.76 -8.46 -43.45
N SER A 184 -28.96 -9.25 -44.50
CA SER A 184 -28.62 -8.86 -45.88
C SER A 184 -29.65 -7.83 -46.36
N LYS A 185 -29.33 -6.54 -46.25
CA LYS A 185 -30.06 -5.48 -46.96
C LYS A 185 -29.73 -5.57 -48.45
N LYS A 186 -30.66 -6.15 -49.22
CA LYS A 186 -30.73 -5.99 -50.68
C LYS A 186 -31.08 -4.53 -50.97
N ASN A 187 -30.17 -3.81 -51.60
CA ASN A 187 -30.50 -2.64 -52.39
C ASN A 187 -30.71 -3.11 -53.83
N SER A 188 -31.89 -2.87 -54.39
CA SER A 188 -32.13 -2.98 -55.83
C SER A 188 -33.32 -2.07 -56.17
N ASP A 189 -32.98 -1.09 -57.00
CA ASP A 189 -33.76 -0.12 -57.80
C ASP A 189 -34.67 0.90 -57.09
#